data_AF-A0A0U5BEK1-F1
#
_entry.id   AF-A0A0U5BEK1-F1
#
_cell.length_a   1.000
_cell.length_b   1.000
_cell.length_c   1.000
_cell.angle_alpha   90.00
_cell.angle_beta   90.00
_cell.angle_gamma   90.00
#
_symmetry.space_group_name_H-M   'P 1'
#
loop_
_entity.id
_entity.type
_entity.pdbx_description
1 polymer ?
#
loop_
_entity_poly.entity_id
_entity_poly.type
_entity_poly.pdbx_seq_one_letter_code
_entity_poly.pdbx_strand_id
1 'polypeptide(L)' 'MNKRFVCRVAENGQILLPPEIHELLGFGQVECEVKGERVILKKTTPDYVFQWTPASDRDDHT' A
#
# COMPACT_ATOMS: atom_id res chain seq x y z
N MET A 1 -2.02 13.36 18.60
CA MET A 1 -2.23 14.75 18.14
C MET A 1 -2.69 14.70 16.69
N ASN A 2 -3.90 15.19 16.38
CA ASN A 2 -4.44 15.12 15.02
C ASN A 2 -3.87 16.26 14.19
N LYS A 3 -2.92 15.96 13.30
CA LYS A 3 -2.44 16.92 12.29
C LYS A 3 -3.47 17.03 11.17
N ARG A 4 -3.77 18.25 10.72
CA ARG A 4 -4.65 18.52 9.58
C ARG A 4 -3.81 19.15 8.48
N PHE A 5 -3.95 18.64 7.27
CA PHE A 5 -3.26 19.14 6.09
C PHE A 5 -4.29 19.57 5.06
N VAL A 6 -4.06 20.72 4.44
CA VAL A 6 -4.84 21.16 3.27
C VAL A 6 -4.02 20.81 2.04
N CYS A 7 -4.54 19.91 1.21
CA CYS A 7 -3.85 19.42 0.02
C CYS A 7 -4.43 20.08 -1.23
N ARG A 8 -3.60 20.26 -2.26
CA ARG A 8 -4.05 20.74 -3.57
C ARG A 8 -4.58 19.56 -4.39
N VAL A 9 -5.71 19.77 -5.06
CA VAL A 9 -6.21 18.88 -6.11
C VAL A 9 -5.67 19.40 -7.44
N ALA A 10 -4.98 18.54 -8.18
CA ALA A 10 -4.50 18.83 -9.53
C ALA A 10 -5.65 18.77 -10.54
N GLU A 11 -5.43 19.32 -11.74
CA GLU A 11 -6.46 19.41 -12.78
C GLU A 11 -7.00 18.04 -13.24
N ASN A 12 -6.17 16.99 -13.11
CA ASN A 12 -6.54 15.61 -13.41
C ASN A 12 -7.24 14.88 -12.24
N GLY A 13 -7.61 15.59 -11.18
CA GLY A 13 -8.26 15.03 -10.00
C GLY A 13 -7.32 14.33 -9.01
N GLN A 14 -5.99 14.35 -9.24
CA GLN A 14 -5.03 13.80 -8.29
C GLN A 14 -4.90 14.71 -7.06
N ILE A 15 -4.78 14.11 -5.88
CA ILE A 15 -4.48 14.83 -4.64
C ILE A 15 -2.97 14.84 -4.44
N LEU A 16 -2.38 16.02 -4.39
CA LEU A 16 -0.96 16.20 -4.10
C LEU A 16 -0.76 16.15 -2.58
N LEU A 17 -0.25 15.02 -2.09
CA LEU A 17 0.04 14.85 -0.67
C LEU A 17 1.35 15.58 -0.31
N PRO A 18 1.36 16.37 0.77
CA PRO A 18 2.57 17.03 1.23
C PRO A 18 3.58 16.00 1.80
N PRO A 19 4.89 16.28 1.72
CA PRO A 19 5.95 15.32 2.05
C PRO A 19 5.85 14.72 3.46
N GLU A 20 5.31 15.47 4.42
CA GLU A 20 5.11 15.04 5.81
C GLU A 20 4.15 13.86 5.93
N ILE A 21 3.27 13.66 4.94
CA ILE A 21 2.39 12.49 4.90
C ILE A 21 3.15 11.23 4.49
N HIS A 22 4.25 11.34 3.74
CA HIS A 22 5.07 10.18 3.37
C HIS A 22 5.72 9.51 4.59
N GLU A 23 6.06 10.28 5.62
CA GLU A 23 6.54 9.70 6.90
C GLU A 23 5.46 8.84 7.57
N LEU A 24 4.19 9.14 7.32
CA LEU A 24 3.04 8.46 7.92
C LEU A 24 2.56 7.27 7.09
N LEU A 25 2.52 7.38 5.76
CA LEU A 25 1.99 6.34 4.86
C LEU A 25 3.08 5.48 4.21
N GLY A 26 4.35 5.88 4.28
CA GLY A 26 5.43 5.28 3.52
C GLY A 26 5.43 5.74 2.05
N PHE A 27 6.35 5.16 1.29
CA PHE A 27 6.48 5.41 -0.14
C PHE A 27 5.83 4.28 -0.95
N GLY A 28 5.32 4.60 -2.14
CA GLY A 28 4.75 3.62 -3.07
C GLY A 28 3.23 3.58 -3.07
N GLN A 29 2.66 2.38 -3.21
CA GLN A 29 1.22 2.18 -3.23
C GLN A 29 0.62 2.39 -1.83
N VAL A 30 -0.54 3.04 -1.78
CA VAL A 30 -1.35 3.21 -0.57
C VAL A 30 -2.72 2.60 -0.79
N GLU A 31 -3.26 1.99 0.25
CA GLU A 31 -4.62 1.46 0.22
C GLU A 31 -5.61 2.61 0.48
N CYS A 32 -6.72 2.60 -0.25
CA CYS A 32 -7.73 3.66 -0.21
C CYS A 32 -9.09 3.04 0.12
N GLU A 33 -9.71 3.48 1.24
CA GLU A 33 -11.03 3.02 1.67
C GLU A 33 -12.00 4.21 1.74
N VAL A 34 -13.14 4.11 1.05
CA VAL A 34 -14.19 5.14 1.10
C VAL A 34 -15.15 4.82 2.26
N LYS A 35 -15.30 5.74 3.21
CA LYS A 35 -16.25 5.66 4.34
C LYS A 35 -17.15 6.89 4.34
N GLY A 36 -18.36 6.73 3.81
CA GLY A 36 -19.30 7.84 3.65
C GLY A 36 -18.70 8.94 2.77
N GLU A 37 -18.63 10.16 3.28
CA GLU A 37 -18.08 11.33 2.57
C GLU A 37 -16.56 11.47 2.73
N ARG A 38 -15.87 10.46 3.27
CA ARG A 38 -14.43 10.52 3.55
C ARG A 38 -13.69 9.40 2.83
N VAL A 39 -12.48 9.73 2.41
CA VAL A 39 -11.49 8.76 1.93
C VAL A 39 -10.44 8.56 3.02
N ILE A 40 -10.21 7.30 3.39
CA ILE A 40 -9.19 6.90 4.36
C ILE A 40 -8.04 6.27 3.59
N LEU A 41 -6.85 6.86 3.73
CA LEU A 41 -5.61 6.31 3.19
C LEU A 41 -4.93 5.46 4.27
N LYS A 42 -4.51 4.26 3.92
CA LYS A 42 -3.79 3.33 4.81
C LYS A 42 -2.47 2.89 4.17
N LYS A 43 -1.54 2.46 5.01
CA LYS A 43 -0.34 1.74 4.55
C LYS A 43 -0.78 0.47 3.85
N THR A 44 -0.25 0.22 2.66
CA THR A 44 -0.44 -1.07 2.01
C THR A 44 0.32 -2.12 2.80
N THR A 45 -0.36 -3.19 3.19
CA THR A 45 0.29 -4.38 3.74
C THR A 45 0.49 -5.32 2.57
N PRO A 46 1.73 -5.57 2.11
CA PRO A 46 1.94 -6.51 1.03
C PRO A 46 1.54 -7.93 1.46
N ASP A 47 0.62 -8.54 0.71
CA ASP A 47 0.27 -9.95 0.86
C ASP A 47 1.37 -10.79 0.22
N TYR A 48 2.45 -11.05 0.96
CA TYR A 48 3.46 -12.00 0.53
C TYR A 48 2.97 -13.41 0.81
N VAL A 49 2.73 -14.18 -0.26
CA VAL A 49 2.55 -15.62 -0.15
C VAL A 49 3.91 -16.28 -0.39
N PHE A 50 4.44 -16.96 0.62
CA PHE A 50 5.61 -17.82 0.46
C PHE A 50 5.15 -19.19 -0.04
N GLN A 51 5.51 -19.54 -1.27
CA GLN A 51 5.27 -20.87 -1.82
C GLN A 51 6.59 -21.64 -1.87
N TRP A 52 6.75 -22.61 -0.97
CA TRP A 52 7.83 -23.58 -1.05
C TRP A 52 7.43 -24.72 -1.97
N THR A 53 8.23 -24.97 -3.02
CA THR A 53 8.09 -26.18 -3.83
C THR A 53 9.15 -27.17 -3.33
N PRO A 54 8.76 -28.29 -2.69
CA PRO A 54 9.71 -29.35 -2.37
C PRO A 54 10.44 -29.79 -3.65
N ALA A 55 11.73 -30.09 -3.53
CA ALA A 55 12.39 -30.88 -4.56
C ALA A 55 11.58 -32.19 -4.67
N SER A 56 10.93 -32.39 -5.80
CA SER A 56 10.28 -33.65 -6.12
C SER A 56 11.31 -34.73 -5.85
N ASP A 57 10.94 -35.75 -5.06
CA ASP A 57 11.77 -36.92 -4.84
C ASP A 57 12.32 -37.35 -6.20
N ARG A 58 13.63 -37.19 -6.37
CA ARG A 58 14.33 -37.85 -7.47
C ARG A 58 14.20 -39.32 -7.13
N ASP A 59 13.23 -39.98 -7.78
CA ASP A 59 13.26 -41.42 -7.97
C ASP A 59 14.54 -41.75 -8.74
N ASP A 60 15.66 -41.81 -8.02
CA ASP A 60 16.89 -42.45 -8.48
C ASP A 60 16.63 -43.97 -8.46
N HIS A 61 15.89 -44.44 -9.45
CA HIS A 61 15.94 -45.82 -9.91
C HIS A 61 17.22 -46.01 -10.74
N THR A 62 18.37 -46.19 -10.08
CA THR A 62 19.57 -46.80 -10.68
C THR A 62 20.25 -47.72 -9.69
#